data_AF-F2JUR6-F1
#
_entry.id   AF-F2JUR6-F1
#
_cell.length_a   1.000
_cell.length_b   1.000
_cell.length_c   1.000
_cell.angle_alpha   90.00
_cell.angle_beta   90.00
_cell.angle_gamma   90.00
#
_symmetry.space_group_name_H-M   'P 1'
#
loop_
_entity.id
_entity.type
_entity.pdbx_description
1 polymer ?
#
loop_
_entity_poly.entity_id
_entity_poly.type
_entity_poly.pdbx_seq_one_letter_code
_entity_poly.pdbx_strand_id
1 'polypeptide(L)'
;MPKNDTLKDEDVSEKPAKKKRNLPIGLIAGFFMCFLVSVGASSGIFYFLSNSSAAEVTSSEQPIEEKIKALETQLTQQEQVISGLEQEASVLRTYLRHSSSTALKNILINQEESIQNYLSVMRQGIGDLSDLVPRGTDWANEYQYRTDLALKSSLERLNLLRMLKTGEPPKQPKTNTDTESSEQ
;
A
#
# COMPACT_ATOMS: atom_id res chain seq x y z
N MET A 1 -51.40 -74.98 0.45
CA MET A 1 -52.38 -74.02 1.03
C MET A 1 -53.09 -74.72 2.17
N PRO A 2 -53.48 -74.06 3.29
CA PRO A 2 -53.33 -72.65 3.68
C PRO A 2 -52.79 -72.48 5.15
N LYS A 3 -52.15 -71.34 5.47
CA LYS A 3 -52.64 -70.22 6.34
C LYS A 3 -52.64 -70.49 7.86
N ASN A 4 -51.80 -69.74 8.60
CA ASN A 4 -52.13 -68.56 9.45
C ASN A 4 -52.82 -68.95 10.76
N ASP A 5 -52.15 -68.81 11.90
CA ASP A 5 -52.01 -67.59 12.73
C ASP A 5 -53.29 -67.22 13.49
N THR A 6 -53.24 -67.31 14.82
CA THR A 6 -53.83 -66.40 15.85
C THR A 6 -53.68 -67.07 17.22
N LEU A 7 -52.75 -66.63 18.09
CA LEU A 7 -52.80 -65.54 19.07
C LEU A 7 -53.45 -65.91 20.43
N LYS A 8 -52.64 -65.80 21.51
CA LYS A 8 -52.96 -65.35 22.90
C LYS A 8 -53.77 -66.31 23.79
N ASP A 9 -53.61 -66.39 25.11
CA ASP A 9 -52.79 -65.77 26.16
C ASP A 9 -52.94 -66.64 27.44
N GLU A 10 -52.07 -66.42 28.44
CA GLU A 10 -52.14 -66.81 29.88
C GLU A 10 -52.11 -68.30 30.28
N ASP A 11 -51.04 -68.80 30.92
CA ASP A 11 -50.54 -68.62 32.31
C ASP A 11 -51.12 -69.68 33.28
N VAL A 12 -50.22 -70.53 33.80
CA VAL A 12 -49.96 -70.79 35.23
C VAL A 12 -49.33 -72.18 35.43
N SER A 13 -48.02 -72.13 35.69
CA SER A 13 -47.27 -72.86 36.73
C SER A 13 -47.38 -74.38 36.89
N GLU A 14 -46.25 -75.07 36.67
CA GLU A 14 -45.52 -75.72 37.77
C GLU A 14 -44.02 -75.96 37.44
N LYS A 15 -43.15 -75.58 38.38
CA LYS A 15 -41.69 -75.83 38.45
C LYS A 15 -41.45 -77.20 39.13
N PRO A 16 -40.31 -77.91 38.95
CA PRO A 16 -38.97 -77.49 39.45
C PRO A 16 -37.81 -77.96 38.52
N ALA A 17 -36.51 -77.66 38.65
CA ALA A 17 -35.65 -77.32 39.77
C ALA A 17 -34.35 -76.61 39.30
N LYS A 18 -33.61 -76.07 40.26
CA LYS A 18 -32.49 -75.12 40.16
C LYS A 18 -31.14 -75.78 39.80
N LYS A 19 -30.25 -75.05 39.10
CA LYS A 19 -28.79 -75.12 39.30
C LYS A 19 -28.17 -73.72 39.26
N LYS A 20 -28.04 -73.10 40.44
CA LYS A 20 -27.26 -71.87 40.63
C LYS A 20 -25.78 -72.23 40.59
N ARG A 21 -25.05 -71.74 39.58
CA ARG A 21 -23.58 -71.81 39.56
C ARG A 21 -23.07 -70.57 40.26
N ASN A 22 -22.68 -70.71 41.53
CA ASN A 22 -22.10 -69.64 42.33
C ASN A 22 -20.77 -69.24 41.65
N LEU A 23 -20.71 -68.04 41.05
CA LEU A 23 -19.42 -67.46 40.67
C LEU A 23 -18.60 -67.27 41.96
N PRO A 24 -17.31 -67.63 41.99
CA PRO A 24 -16.49 -67.42 43.18
C PRO A 24 -16.48 -65.92 43.48
N ILE A 25 -16.92 -65.53 44.67
CA ILE A 25 -16.96 -64.15 45.14
C ILE A 25 -15.59 -63.45 44.98
N GLY A 26 -14.49 -64.22 45.01
CA GLY A 26 -13.15 -63.74 44.69
C GLY A 26 -12.96 -63.20 43.26
N LEU A 27 -13.69 -63.70 42.26
CA LEU A 27 -13.61 -63.22 40.88
C LEU A 27 -14.37 -61.90 40.69
N ILE A 28 -15.49 -61.72 41.40
CA ILE A 28 -16.23 -60.45 41.42
C ILE A 28 -15.44 -59.38 42.18
N ALA A 29 -14.84 -59.73 43.33
CA ALA A 29 -13.98 -58.83 44.08
C ALA A 29 -12.72 -58.42 43.30
N GLY A 30 -12.10 -59.36 42.59
CA GLY A 30 -10.96 -59.08 41.70
C GLY A 30 -11.32 -58.18 40.53
N PHE A 31 -12.50 -58.36 39.92
CA PHE A 31 -12.98 -57.49 38.85
C PHE A 31 -13.26 -56.07 39.35
N PHE A 32 -13.86 -55.92 40.54
CA PHE A 32 -14.12 -54.62 41.16
C PHE A 32 -12.83 -53.87 41.52
N MET A 33 -11.82 -54.59 42.04
CA MET A 33 -10.53 -54.00 42.40
C MET A 33 -9.75 -53.56 41.15
N CYS A 34 -9.75 -54.37 40.09
CA CYS A 34 -9.17 -54.01 38.79
C CYS A 34 -9.88 -52.79 38.18
N PHE A 35 -11.22 -52.72 38.30
CA PHE A 35 -12.00 -51.58 37.82
C PHE A 35 -11.63 -50.27 38.56
N LEU A 36 -11.50 -50.32 39.89
CA LEU A 36 -11.10 -49.15 40.69
C LEU A 36 -9.68 -48.67 40.37
N VAL A 37 -8.73 -49.60 40.17
CA VAL A 37 -7.36 -49.24 39.78
C VAL A 37 -7.32 -48.68 38.35
N SER A 38 -8.10 -49.23 37.42
CA SER A 38 -8.15 -48.75 36.03
C SER A 38 -8.78 -47.36 35.93
N VAL A 39 -9.91 -47.14 36.60
CA VAL A 39 -10.57 -45.82 36.64
C VAL A 39 -9.73 -44.80 37.42
N GLY A 40 -9.11 -45.21 38.53
CA GLY A 40 -8.22 -44.37 39.32
C GLY A 40 -6.94 -43.98 38.58
N ALA A 41 -6.31 -44.91 37.86
CA ALA A 41 -5.14 -44.63 37.04
C ALA A 41 -5.51 -43.71 35.86
N SER A 42 -6.60 -44.00 35.14
CA SER A 42 -7.04 -43.18 34.01
C SER A 42 -7.41 -41.76 34.46
N SER A 43 -8.13 -41.63 35.58
CA SER A 43 -8.52 -40.33 36.12
C SER A 43 -7.34 -39.59 36.76
N GLY A 44 -6.41 -40.29 37.40
CA GLY A 44 -5.20 -39.71 38.00
C GLY A 44 -4.22 -39.21 36.94
N ILE A 45 -4.03 -39.96 35.86
CA ILE A 45 -3.22 -39.54 34.70
C ILE A 45 -3.90 -38.36 34.01
N PHE A 46 -5.22 -38.41 33.83
CA PHE A 46 -5.99 -37.29 33.27
C PHE A 46 -5.90 -36.04 34.13
N TYR A 47 -5.99 -36.14 35.46
CA TYR A 47 -5.87 -35.00 36.37
C TYR A 47 -4.43 -34.47 36.43
N PHE A 48 -3.43 -35.35 36.39
CA PHE A 48 -2.02 -34.96 36.36
C PHE A 48 -1.63 -34.28 35.04
N LEU A 49 -2.11 -34.80 33.90
CA LEU A 49 -1.95 -34.14 32.59
C LEU A 49 -2.76 -32.84 32.53
N SER A 50 -4.00 -32.82 33.01
CA SER A 50 -4.87 -31.65 32.95
C SER A 50 -4.39 -30.53 33.88
N ASN A 51 -3.85 -30.84 35.06
CA ASN A 51 -3.26 -29.86 35.96
C ASN A 51 -1.91 -29.33 35.44
N SER A 52 -1.13 -30.18 34.74
CA SER A 52 0.10 -29.75 34.06
C SER A 52 -0.20 -28.92 32.80
N SER A 53 -1.27 -29.27 32.07
CA SER A 53 -1.67 -28.61 30.82
C SER A 53 -2.49 -27.34 31.07
N ALA A 54 -3.26 -27.24 32.16
CA ALA A 54 -3.95 -26.00 32.53
C ALA A 54 -2.96 -24.87 32.90
N ALA A 55 -1.81 -25.20 33.49
CA ALA A 55 -0.74 -24.23 33.73
C ALA A 55 -0.04 -23.77 32.44
N GLU A 56 -0.03 -24.61 31.40
CA GLU A 56 0.65 -24.35 30.13
C GLU A 56 -0.27 -23.65 29.11
N VAL A 57 -1.56 -23.98 29.08
CA VAL A 57 -2.54 -23.41 28.14
C VAL A 57 -2.84 -21.94 28.47
N THR A 58 -2.95 -21.55 29.75
CA THR A 58 -3.10 -20.13 30.12
C THR A 58 -1.83 -19.32 29.86
N SER A 59 -0.64 -19.95 29.88
CA SER A 59 0.64 -19.27 29.62
C SER A 59 0.99 -19.16 28.13
N SER A 60 0.41 -20.01 27.27
CA SER A 60 0.70 -20.06 25.83
C SER A 60 -0.25 -19.19 24.98
N GLU A 61 -1.37 -18.73 25.55
CA GLU A 61 -2.34 -17.86 24.87
C GLU A 61 -1.97 -16.36 25.00
N GLN A 62 -1.46 -15.94 26.17
CA GLN A 62 -0.94 -14.57 26.38
C GLN A 62 0.13 -14.13 25.37
N PRO A 63 1.14 -14.95 25.01
CA PRO A 63 2.14 -14.54 24.02
C PRO A 63 1.60 -14.48 22.59
N ILE A 64 0.45 -15.09 22.29
CA ILE A 64 -0.18 -14.99 20.96
C ILE A 64 -0.97 -13.70 20.86
N GLU A 65 -1.72 -13.34 21.89
CA GLU A 65 -2.50 -12.10 21.93
C GLU A 65 -1.59 -10.86 21.96
N GLU A 66 -0.46 -10.92 22.68
CA GLU A 66 0.60 -9.90 22.60
C GLU A 66 1.21 -9.78 21.21
N LYS A 67 1.43 -10.90 20.51
CA LYS A 67 1.95 -10.90 19.13
C LYS A 67 0.94 -10.33 18.13
N ILE A 68 -0.35 -10.62 18.28
CA ILE A 68 -1.42 -10.05 17.45
C ILE A 68 -1.49 -8.54 17.66
N LYS A 69 -1.48 -8.09 18.91
CA LYS A 69 -1.49 -6.66 19.24
C LYS A 69 -0.23 -5.95 18.72
N ALA A 70 0.94 -6.58 18.84
CA ALA A 70 2.19 -6.05 18.29
C ALA A 70 2.14 -5.93 16.76
N LEU A 71 1.57 -6.93 16.06
CA LEU A 71 1.37 -6.90 14.61
C LEU A 71 0.38 -5.80 14.19
N GLU A 72 -0.72 -5.63 14.92
CA GLU A 72 -1.70 -4.56 14.66
C GLU A 72 -1.09 -3.16 14.87
N THR A 73 -0.25 -3.02 15.90
CA THR A 73 0.50 -1.78 16.15
C THR A 73 1.55 -1.51 15.05
N GLN A 74 2.22 -2.55 14.55
CA GLN A 74 3.13 -2.42 13.41
C GLN A 74 2.40 -2.10 12.10
N LEU A 75 1.20 -2.64 11.89
CA LEU A 75 0.41 -2.40 10.69
C LEU A 75 -0.10 -0.96 10.67
N THR A 76 -0.57 -0.44 11.80
CA THR A 76 -0.97 0.98 11.93
C THR A 76 0.22 1.93 11.78
N GLN A 77 1.39 1.59 12.32
CA GLN A 77 2.62 2.35 12.06
C GLN A 77 3.02 2.33 10.58
N GLN A 78 2.96 1.16 9.93
CA GLN A 78 3.26 1.06 8.49
C GLN A 78 2.25 1.85 7.66
N GLU A 79 0.97 1.81 7.99
CA GLU A 79 -0.07 2.60 7.30
C GLU A 79 0.23 4.10 7.41
N GLN A 80 0.62 4.57 8.60
CA GLN A 80 1.04 5.96 8.80
C GLN A 80 2.28 6.31 7.98
N VAL A 81 3.29 5.44 7.94
CA VAL A 81 4.50 5.64 7.14
C VAL A 81 4.17 5.65 5.64
N ILE A 82 3.32 4.74 5.16
CA ILE A 82 2.88 4.67 3.77
C ILE A 82 2.12 5.96 3.40
N SER A 83 1.18 6.40 4.22
CA SER A 83 0.42 7.64 3.98
C SER A 83 1.32 8.89 3.98
N GLY A 84 2.34 8.92 4.85
CA GLY A 84 3.35 9.98 4.86
C GLY A 84 4.22 9.97 3.60
N LEU A 85 4.70 8.79 3.18
CA LEU A 85 5.45 8.62 1.93
C LEU A 85 4.63 9.02 0.70
N GLU A 86 3.34 8.71 0.65
CA GLU A 86 2.46 9.09 -0.45
C GLU A 86 2.31 10.61 -0.56
N GLN A 87 2.15 11.30 0.58
CA GLN A 87 2.10 12.76 0.61
C GLN A 87 3.43 13.36 0.13
N GLU A 88 4.57 12.90 0.65
CA GLU A 88 5.89 13.37 0.22
C GLU A 88 6.15 13.10 -1.27
N ALA A 89 5.76 11.92 -1.78
CA ALA A 89 5.88 11.57 -3.18
C ALA A 89 5.00 12.48 -4.07
N SER A 90 3.80 12.85 -3.62
CA SER A 90 2.91 13.77 -4.33
C SER A 90 3.51 15.18 -4.41
N VAL A 91 4.12 15.65 -3.32
CA VAL A 91 4.80 16.95 -3.25
C VAL A 91 6.04 16.94 -4.14
N LEU A 92 6.86 15.89 -4.08
CA LEU A 92 8.04 15.74 -4.91
C LEU A 92 7.70 15.68 -6.41
N ARG A 93 6.65 14.93 -6.78
CA ARG A 93 6.12 14.92 -8.16
C ARG A 93 5.65 16.30 -8.59
N THR A 94 5.00 17.04 -7.70
CA THR A 94 4.54 18.41 -7.94
C THR A 94 5.73 19.33 -8.19
N TYR A 95 6.75 19.31 -7.32
CA TYR A 95 8.00 20.06 -7.52
C TYR A 95 8.72 19.68 -8.82
N LEU A 96 8.84 18.39 -9.14
CA LEU A 96 9.44 17.93 -10.40
C LEU A 96 8.67 18.44 -11.62
N ARG A 97 7.34 18.39 -11.57
CA ARG A 97 6.49 18.87 -12.67
C ARG A 97 6.58 20.39 -12.84
N HIS A 98 6.62 21.15 -11.75
CA HIS A 98 6.79 22.59 -11.79
C HIS A 98 8.20 22.97 -12.25
N SER A 99 9.23 22.37 -11.67
CA SER A 99 10.63 22.60 -12.03
C SER A 99 10.90 22.27 -13.50
N SER A 100 10.38 21.14 -14.01
CA SER A 100 10.53 20.77 -15.43
C SER A 100 9.75 21.70 -16.36
N SER A 101 8.52 22.08 -16.01
CA SER A 101 7.71 23.01 -16.80
C SER A 101 8.32 24.41 -16.84
N THR A 102 8.83 24.92 -15.73
CA THR A 102 9.55 26.20 -15.65
C THR A 102 10.89 26.14 -16.39
N ALA A 103 11.65 25.05 -16.25
CA ALA A 103 12.89 24.86 -17.00
C ALA A 103 12.63 24.84 -18.51
N LEU A 104 11.61 24.11 -18.96
CA LEU A 104 11.21 24.07 -20.37
C LEU A 104 10.78 25.45 -20.87
N LYS A 105 9.98 26.20 -20.09
CA LYS A 105 9.62 27.58 -20.43
C LYS A 105 10.87 28.45 -20.65
N ASN A 106 11.86 28.37 -19.76
CA ASN A 106 13.09 29.14 -19.88
C ASN A 106 13.92 28.73 -21.10
N ILE A 107 13.98 27.43 -21.42
CA ILE A 107 14.62 26.93 -22.63
C ILE A 107 13.94 27.50 -23.88
N LEU A 108 12.61 27.46 -23.95
CA LEU A 108 11.87 28.01 -25.09
C LEU A 108 12.05 29.52 -25.24
N ILE A 109 12.06 30.26 -24.13
CA ILE A 109 12.36 31.70 -24.12
C ILE A 109 13.76 31.96 -24.72
N ASN A 110 14.76 31.22 -24.26
CA ASN A 110 16.13 31.35 -24.76
C ASN A 110 16.24 31.00 -26.25
N GLN A 111 15.55 29.93 -26.69
CA GLN A 111 15.48 29.57 -28.11
C GLN A 111 14.87 30.68 -28.95
N GLU A 112 13.80 31.31 -28.49
CA GLU A 112 13.15 32.41 -29.20
C GLU A 112 14.05 33.66 -29.28
N GLU A 113 14.75 33.99 -28.19
CA GLU A 113 15.75 35.08 -28.19
C GLU A 113 16.93 34.79 -29.13
N SER A 114 17.39 33.54 -29.18
CA SER A 114 18.42 33.09 -30.13
C SER A 114 17.96 33.22 -31.59
N ILE A 115 16.71 32.83 -31.90
CA ILE A 115 16.11 33.00 -33.23
C ILE A 115 16.07 34.48 -33.62
N GLN A 116 15.69 35.38 -32.72
CA GLN A 116 15.66 36.82 -32.99
C GLN A 116 17.04 37.37 -33.33
N ASN A 117 18.06 36.99 -32.56
CA ASN A 117 19.44 37.38 -32.83
C ASN A 117 19.90 36.87 -34.19
N TYR A 118 19.64 35.60 -34.50
CA TYR A 118 19.98 35.02 -35.79
C TYR A 118 19.30 35.75 -36.96
N LEU A 119 18.00 36.01 -36.86
CA LEU A 119 17.25 36.74 -37.89
C LEU A 119 17.74 38.19 -38.05
N SER A 120 18.16 38.84 -36.96
CA SER A 120 18.74 40.18 -37.00
C SER A 120 20.06 40.21 -37.79
N VAL A 121 20.96 39.27 -37.51
CA VAL A 121 22.24 39.13 -38.23
C VAL A 121 21.98 38.77 -39.69
N MET A 122 21.05 37.87 -39.97
CA MET A 122 20.68 37.50 -41.34
C MET A 122 20.14 38.70 -42.13
N ARG A 123 19.27 39.52 -41.52
CA ARG A 123 18.74 40.73 -42.15
C ARG A 123 19.85 41.70 -42.56
N GLN A 124 20.85 41.89 -41.68
CA GLN A 124 22.03 42.72 -41.99
C GLN A 124 22.84 42.12 -43.13
N GLY A 125 23.15 40.82 -43.07
CA GLY A 125 23.91 40.15 -44.12
C GLY A 125 23.21 40.18 -45.49
N ILE A 126 21.88 40.06 -45.53
CA ILE A 126 21.09 40.22 -46.77
C ILE A 126 21.19 41.64 -47.31
N GLY A 127 21.16 42.66 -46.44
CA GLY A 127 21.37 44.05 -46.83
C GLY A 127 22.74 44.25 -47.49
N ASP A 128 23.80 43.80 -46.81
CA ASP A 128 25.17 43.92 -47.32
C ASP A 128 25.37 43.16 -48.65
N LEU A 129 24.77 41.97 -48.80
CA LEU A 129 24.80 41.19 -50.04
C LEU A 129 24.00 41.84 -51.17
N SER A 130 22.91 42.54 -50.86
CA SER A 130 22.10 43.25 -51.86
C SER A 130 22.91 44.30 -52.59
N ASP A 131 23.76 45.01 -51.86
CA ASP A 131 24.56 46.11 -52.41
C ASP A 131 25.71 45.61 -53.30
N LEU A 132 26.10 44.35 -53.15
CA LEU A 132 27.18 43.70 -53.90
C LEU A 132 26.71 43.01 -55.18
N VAL A 133 25.41 42.71 -55.31
CA VAL A 133 24.85 41.90 -56.40
C VAL A 133 24.00 42.75 -57.36
N PRO A 134 24.19 42.65 -58.69
CA PRO A 134 23.33 43.33 -59.65
C PRO A 134 21.87 42.88 -59.49
N ARG A 135 20.94 43.84 -59.41
CA ARG A 135 19.51 43.60 -59.10
C ARG A 135 19.29 42.95 -57.72
N GLY A 136 20.22 43.21 -56.79
CA GLY A 136 20.22 42.69 -55.43
C GLY A 136 19.02 43.11 -54.58
N THR A 137 18.56 44.33 -54.82
CA THR A 137 17.50 45.00 -54.06
C THR A 137 16.16 44.27 -54.11
N ASP A 138 15.78 43.69 -55.24
CA ASP A 138 14.44 43.09 -55.39
C ASP A 138 14.30 41.82 -54.53
N TRP A 139 15.30 40.94 -54.57
CA TRP A 139 15.27 39.72 -53.74
C TRP A 139 15.57 40.03 -52.28
N ALA A 140 16.40 41.03 -51.98
CA ALA A 140 16.66 41.45 -50.61
C ALA A 140 15.43 42.04 -49.94
N ASN A 141 14.64 42.85 -50.64
CA ASN A 141 13.37 43.37 -50.12
C ASN A 141 12.40 42.24 -49.77
N GLU A 142 12.26 41.25 -50.65
CA GLU A 142 11.39 40.08 -50.42
C GLU A 142 11.87 39.24 -49.22
N TYR A 143 13.18 38.99 -49.12
CA TYR A 143 13.74 38.23 -48.00
C TYR A 143 13.68 39.01 -46.68
N GLN A 144 13.96 40.32 -46.69
CA GLN A 144 13.82 41.16 -45.51
C GLN A 144 12.37 41.17 -45.00
N TYR A 145 11.38 41.28 -45.89
CA TYR A 145 9.97 41.17 -45.52
C TYR A 145 9.64 39.85 -44.83
N ARG A 146 10.15 38.72 -45.35
CA ARG A 146 9.96 37.40 -44.75
C ARG A 146 10.65 37.27 -43.39
N THR A 147 11.87 37.80 -43.28
CA THR A 147 12.62 37.84 -42.02
C THR A 147 11.88 38.66 -40.96
N ASP A 148 11.32 39.80 -41.35
CA ASP A 148 10.53 40.66 -40.45
C ASP A 148 9.23 39.96 -40.00
N LEU A 149 8.57 39.24 -40.90
CA LEU A 149 7.39 38.43 -40.55
C LEU A 149 7.76 37.30 -39.55
N ALA A 150 8.89 36.63 -39.77
CA ALA A 150 9.40 35.60 -38.88
C ALA A 150 9.78 36.17 -37.50
N LEU A 151 10.42 37.34 -37.46
CA LEU A 151 10.78 38.04 -36.23
C LEU A 151 9.53 38.48 -35.46
N LYS A 152 8.51 38.98 -36.15
CA LYS A 152 7.22 39.31 -35.53
C LYS A 152 6.58 38.07 -34.90
N SER A 153 6.49 36.97 -35.63
CA SER A 153 5.95 35.70 -35.10
C SER A 153 6.75 35.20 -33.89
N SER A 154 8.08 35.37 -33.92
CA SER A 154 8.98 35.06 -32.82
C SER A 154 8.68 35.88 -31.57
N LEU A 155 8.50 37.20 -31.70
CA LEU A 155 8.15 38.08 -30.60
C LEU A 155 6.78 37.75 -29.99
N GLU A 156 5.80 37.39 -30.83
CA GLU A 156 4.48 36.94 -30.37
C GLU A 156 4.60 35.66 -29.54
N ARG A 157 5.35 34.66 -30.01
CA ARG A 157 5.63 33.42 -29.26
C ARG A 157 6.34 33.70 -27.93
N LEU A 158 7.33 34.58 -27.92
CA LEU A 158 8.02 35.01 -26.70
C LEU A 158 7.07 35.65 -25.70
N ASN A 159 6.16 36.51 -26.16
CA ASN A 159 5.17 37.15 -25.31
C ASN A 159 4.20 36.11 -24.69
N LEU A 160 3.70 35.18 -25.51
CA LEU A 160 2.87 34.07 -25.04
C LEU A 160 3.59 33.23 -23.99
N LEU A 161 4.86 32.89 -24.22
CA LEU A 161 5.69 32.14 -23.27
C LEU A 161 5.91 32.90 -21.97
N ARG A 162 6.12 34.22 -22.02
CA ARG A 162 6.27 35.06 -20.82
C ARG A 162 4.98 35.10 -20.00
N MET A 163 3.83 35.23 -20.65
CA MET A 163 2.50 35.21 -20.02
C MET A 163 2.11 33.84 -19.45
N LEU A 164 2.72 32.74 -19.94
CA LEU A 164 2.41 31.41 -19.46
C LEU A 164 2.84 31.25 -17.99
N LYS A 165 1.85 31.14 -17.09
CA LYS A 165 2.08 30.80 -15.69
C LYS A 165 2.36 29.31 -15.58
N THR A 166 3.63 28.93 -15.52
CA THR A 166 4.03 27.60 -15.07
C THR A 166 3.87 27.61 -13.56
N GLY A 167 2.84 26.93 -13.04
CA GLY A 167 2.37 27.05 -11.64
C GLY A 167 3.50 27.28 -10.64
N GLU A 168 3.72 28.55 -10.28
CA GLU A 168 4.76 28.93 -9.34
C GLU A 168 4.44 28.26 -8.01
N PRO A 169 5.40 27.57 -7.36
CA PRO A 169 5.18 27.12 -6.00
C PRO A 169 4.83 28.34 -5.15
N PRO A 170 3.83 28.25 -4.24
CA PRO A 170 3.52 29.35 -3.35
C PRO A 170 4.82 29.76 -2.65
N LYS A 171 5.17 31.05 -2.75
CA LYS A 171 6.27 31.62 -1.97
C LYS A 171 5.98 31.25 -0.53
N GLN A 172 6.75 30.33 0.03
CA GLN A 172 6.69 30.10 1.46
C GLN A 172 7.00 31.44 2.13
N PRO A 173 6.17 31.90 3.08
CA PRO A 173 6.44 33.14 3.77
C PRO A 173 7.82 33.00 4.39
N LYS A 174 8.70 33.95 4.10
CA LYS A 174 9.95 34.09 4.81
C LYS A 174 9.58 34.32 6.27
N THR A 175 9.69 33.28 7.09
CA THR A 175 9.70 33.42 8.53
C THR A 175 10.99 34.18 8.83
N ASN A 176 10.87 35.51 8.94
CA ASN A 176 11.91 36.35 9.49
C ASN A 176 12.10 35.92 10.94
N THR A 177 12.96 34.94 11.18
CA THR A 177 13.70 34.85 12.43
C THR A 177 14.82 35.87 12.37
N ASP A 178 14.45 37.15 12.41
CA ASP A 178 15.30 38.18 12.96
C ASP A 178 15.19 38.04 14.48
N THR A 179 15.82 36.98 15.01
CA THR A 179 16.12 36.88 16.43
C THR A 179 17.15 37.96 16.71
N GLU A 180 16.66 39.11 17.13
CA GLU A 180 17.12 39.84 18.31
C GLU A 180 18.39 39.23 18.93
N SER A 181 19.56 39.64 18.41
CA SER A 181 20.83 39.50 19.11
C SER A 181 21.25 40.91 19.53
N SER A 182 20.50 41.39 20.52
CA SER A 182 21.05 42.22 21.58
C SER A 182 22.14 41.41 22.31
N GLU A 183 23.15 42.10 22.85
CA GLU A 183 24.34 41.59 23.54
C GLU A 183 25.57 41.25 22.66
N GLN A 184 26.34 42.29 22.33
CA GLN A 184 27.60 42.60 23.04
C GLN A 184 28.07 44.02 22.74
#